data_AF-A0A5N5WCM5-F1
#
_entry.id   AF-A0A5N5WCM5-F1
#
_cell.length_a   1.000
_cell.length_b   1.000
_cell.length_c   1.000
_cell.angle_alpha   90.00
_cell.angle_beta   90.00
_cell.angle_gamma   90.00
#
_symmetry.space_group_name_H-M   'P 1'
#
loop_
_entity.id
_entity.type
_entity.pdbx_description
1 polymer ?
#
loop_
_entity_poly.entity_id
_entity_poly.type
_entity_poly.pdbx_seq_one_letter_code
_entity_poly.pdbx_strand_id
1 'polypeptide(L)'
;MQAIDGVAEREALPGLRERKKQRTRNALTRHALELFARQGYDGTTVDEIAEAADVSQRTFFRYFANKEEVALALQEVEEAVALAALANRPPEEPPLTAMCRAAMATWDAMGPAIVAVVPLELHLATQRMIESTPQLLAARLRRLGHFEDRLAAEIARREGVDLAADPRPRVLVAACSGVLRAASRVWGEKEDGDLDDLLRLVTDYLGLLGPALTGTWRNPAEAGPDPR
;
A
#
# COMPACT_ATOMS: atom_id res chain seq x y z
N MET A 1 34.25 -1.23 -43.30
CA MET A 1 34.50 -0.87 -41.90
C MET A 1 33.27 -0.09 -41.42
N GLN A 2 32.28 -0.81 -40.88
CA GLN A 2 31.70 -0.64 -39.53
C GLN A 2 31.01 0.72 -39.33
N ALA A 3 29.68 0.88 -39.26
CA ALA A 3 28.59 0.13 -38.63
C ALA A 3 28.62 0.13 -37.08
N ILE A 4 28.31 1.29 -36.48
CA ILE A 4 27.83 1.51 -35.11
C ILE A 4 27.08 2.86 -35.19
N ASP A 5 25.76 2.97 -35.06
CA ASP A 5 25.07 3.14 -33.77
C ASP A 5 23.56 2.92 -33.95
N GLY A 6 23.14 1.65 -33.97
CA GLY A 6 21.74 1.23 -34.00
C GLY A 6 21.19 0.79 -32.64
N VAL A 7 21.77 1.25 -31.53
CA VAL A 7 21.52 0.65 -30.19
C VAL A 7 20.65 1.54 -29.29
N ALA A 8 20.27 2.76 -29.70
CA ALA A 8 19.66 3.73 -28.79
C ALA A 8 18.11 3.76 -28.70
N GLU A 9 17.35 2.86 -29.35
CA GLU A 9 15.87 3.00 -29.42
C GLU A 9 15.07 1.74 -29.02
N ARG A 10 15.58 0.97 -28.07
CA ARG A 10 14.80 -0.12 -27.42
C ARG A 10 14.64 0.13 -25.93
N GLU A 11 14.10 1.27 -25.54
CA GLU A 11 13.38 1.36 -24.27
C GLU A 11 12.14 0.45 -24.39
N ALA A 12 12.18 -0.66 -23.66
CA ALA A 12 11.40 -1.86 -23.94
C ALA A 12 9.91 -1.68 -23.64
N LEU A 13 9.11 -1.42 -24.67
CA LEU A 13 7.67 -1.71 -24.63
C LEU A 13 7.49 -3.19 -24.24
N PRO A 14 6.66 -3.51 -23.22
CA PRO A 14 6.49 -4.88 -22.78
C PRO A 14 6.05 -5.76 -23.95
N GLY A 15 6.78 -6.85 -24.20
CA GLY A 15 6.48 -7.76 -25.30
C GLY A 15 5.05 -8.29 -25.24
N LEU A 16 4.51 -8.74 -26.38
CA LEU A 16 3.11 -9.24 -26.46
C LEU A 16 2.78 -10.28 -25.38
N ARG A 17 3.76 -11.11 -25.00
CA ARG A 17 3.64 -12.10 -23.92
C ARG A 17 3.44 -11.46 -22.55
N GLU A 18 4.18 -10.41 -22.22
CA GLU A 18 4.08 -9.73 -20.93
C GLU A 18 2.76 -8.97 -20.82
N ARG A 19 2.32 -8.33 -21.91
CA ARG A 19 0.99 -7.68 -21.94
C ARG A 19 -0.14 -8.68 -21.75
N LYS A 20 -0.06 -9.86 -22.39
CA LYS A 20 -1.05 -10.95 -22.19
C LYS A 20 -1.03 -11.43 -20.74
N LYS A 21 0.17 -11.62 -20.17
CA LYS A 21 0.36 -12.03 -18.77
C LYS A 21 -0.31 -11.04 -17.80
N GLN A 22 -0.03 -9.75 -17.95
CA GLN A 22 -0.61 -8.71 -17.09
C GLN A 22 -2.13 -8.61 -17.25
N ARG A 23 -2.65 -8.71 -18.49
CA ARG A 23 -4.10 -8.71 -18.73
C ARG A 23 -4.80 -9.85 -18.00
N THR A 24 -4.25 -11.07 -18.04
CA THR A 24 -4.81 -12.19 -17.29
C THR A 24 -4.71 -11.98 -15.78
N ARG A 25 -3.58 -11.47 -15.27
CA ARG A 25 -3.44 -11.15 -13.84
C ARG A 25 -4.51 -10.13 -13.40
N ASN A 26 -4.69 -9.05 -14.15
CA ASN A 26 -5.69 -8.02 -13.87
C ASN A 26 -7.14 -8.56 -13.94
N ALA A 27 -7.44 -9.44 -14.90
CA ALA A 27 -8.76 -10.06 -15.01
C ALA A 27 -9.07 -10.92 -13.78
N LEU A 28 -8.11 -11.78 -13.38
CA LEU A 28 -8.22 -12.59 -12.17
C LEU A 28 -8.40 -11.73 -10.91
N THR A 29 -7.60 -10.65 -10.76
CA THR A 29 -7.74 -9.72 -9.64
C THR A 29 -9.13 -9.09 -9.63
N ARG A 30 -9.61 -8.54 -10.76
CA ARG A 30 -10.92 -7.91 -10.83
C ARG A 30 -12.04 -8.87 -10.41
N HIS A 31 -12.12 -10.05 -11.02
CA HIS A 31 -13.18 -11.01 -10.72
C HIS A 31 -13.11 -11.54 -9.29
N ALA A 32 -11.91 -11.74 -8.74
CA ALA A 32 -11.74 -12.09 -7.34
C ALA A 32 -12.30 -11.02 -6.41
N LEU A 33 -11.90 -9.76 -6.59
CA LEU A 33 -12.36 -8.66 -5.74
C LEU A 33 -13.87 -8.43 -5.85
N GLU A 34 -14.44 -8.55 -7.06
CA GLU A 34 -15.89 -8.49 -7.27
C GLU A 34 -16.63 -9.62 -6.55
N LEU A 35 -16.11 -10.86 -6.58
CA LEU A 35 -16.69 -11.98 -5.85
C LEU A 35 -16.60 -11.76 -4.34
N PHE A 36 -15.43 -11.35 -3.84
CA PHE A 36 -15.23 -11.06 -2.43
C PHE A 36 -16.19 -9.97 -1.93
N ALA A 37 -16.43 -8.92 -2.71
CA ALA A 37 -17.37 -7.88 -2.38
C ALA A 37 -18.83 -8.36 -2.36
N ARG A 38 -19.19 -9.36 -3.19
CA ARG A 38 -20.55 -9.90 -3.28
C ARG A 38 -20.88 -10.93 -2.20
N GLN A 39 -19.96 -11.86 -1.92
CA GLN A 39 -20.23 -13.03 -1.07
C GLN A 39 -19.22 -13.25 0.07
N GLY A 40 -18.34 -12.27 0.28
CA GLY A 40 -17.29 -12.31 1.31
C GLY A 40 -16.07 -13.14 0.91
N TYR A 41 -14.93 -12.85 1.53
CA TYR A 41 -13.68 -13.59 1.28
C TYR A 41 -13.83 -15.09 1.52
N ASP A 42 -14.39 -15.50 2.66
CA ASP A 42 -14.53 -16.91 3.01
C ASP A 42 -15.48 -17.67 2.10
N GLY A 43 -16.55 -17.01 1.63
CA GLY A 43 -17.56 -17.57 0.74
C GLY A 43 -17.10 -17.72 -0.72
N THR A 44 -15.92 -17.19 -1.10
CA THR A 44 -15.39 -17.29 -2.46
C THR A 44 -14.31 -18.36 -2.58
N THR A 45 -14.38 -19.14 -3.66
CA THR A 45 -13.42 -20.20 -3.99
C THR A 45 -12.53 -19.82 -5.18
N VAL A 46 -11.35 -20.47 -5.29
CA VAL A 46 -10.46 -20.29 -6.46
C VAL A 46 -11.16 -20.71 -7.75
N ASP A 47 -12.05 -21.70 -7.67
CA ASP A 47 -12.79 -22.27 -8.79
C ASP A 47 -13.75 -21.25 -9.38
N GLU A 48 -14.57 -20.60 -8.54
CA GLU A 48 -15.47 -19.52 -8.94
C GLU A 48 -14.70 -18.34 -9.55
N ILE A 49 -13.55 -17.99 -8.99
CA ILE A 49 -12.70 -16.91 -9.53
C ILE A 49 -12.18 -17.27 -10.92
N ALA A 50 -11.69 -18.50 -11.08
CA ALA A 50 -11.14 -18.99 -12.35
C ALA A 50 -12.24 -19.06 -13.42
N GLU A 51 -13.42 -19.59 -13.06
CA GLU A 51 -14.59 -19.64 -13.93
C GLU A 51 -15.06 -18.24 -14.34
N ALA A 52 -15.20 -17.31 -13.39
CA ALA A 52 -15.59 -15.93 -13.67
C ALA A 52 -14.60 -15.19 -14.59
N ALA A 53 -13.31 -15.56 -14.54
CA ALA A 53 -12.27 -15.01 -15.39
C ALA A 53 -12.02 -15.79 -16.71
N ASP A 54 -12.85 -16.80 -17.01
CA ASP A 54 -12.73 -17.68 -18.19
C ASP A 54 -11.34 -18.33 -18.32
N VAL A 55 -10.83 -18.86 -17.19
CA VAL A 55 -9.55 -19.58 -17.14
C VAL A 55 -9.65 -20.83 -16.26
N SER A 56 -8.69 -21.75 -16.42
CA SER A 56 -8.59 -22.90 -15.51
C SER A 56 -8.00 -22.54 -14.15
N GLN A 57 -8.29 -23.33 -13.11
CA GLN A 57 -7.59 -23.22 -11.81
C GLN A 57 -6.07 -23.32 -11.96
N ARG A 58 -5.57 -24.18 -12.85
CA ARG A 58 -4.14 -24.27 -13.18
C ARG A 58 -3.59 -22.92 -13.67
N THR A 59 -4.40 -22.16 -14.39
CA THR A 59 -4.04 -20.80 -14.81
C THR A 59 -4.08 -19.84 -13.64
N PHE A 60 -5.08 -19.88 -12.76
CA PHE A 60 -5.06 -19.10 -11.51
C PHE A 60 -3.76 -19.32 -10.73
N PHE A 61 -3.41 -20.59 -10.46
CA PHE A 61 -2.21 -20.95 -9.69
C PHE A 61 -0.88 -20.60 -10.37
N ARG A 62 -0.90 -20.28 -11.66
CA ARG A 62 0.27 -19.74 -12.36
C ARG A 62 0.53 -18.26 -12.01
N TYR A 63 -0.50 -17.54 -11.55
CA TYR A 63 -0.41 -16.12 -11.21
C TYR A 63 -0.43 -15.85 -9.71
N PHE A 64 -1.18 -16.65 -8.94
CA PHE A 64 -1.36 -16.48 -7.51
C PHE A 64 -1.22 -17.83 -6.82
N ALA A 65 -0.40 -17.92 -5.79
CA ALA A 65 -0.19 -19.14 -5.02
C ALA A 65 -1.46 -19.58 -4.27
N ASN A 66 -2.31 -18.61 -3.88
CA ASN A 66 -3.53 -18.87 -3.11
C ASN A 66 -4.52 -17.70 -3.23
N LYS A 67 -5.69 -17.84 -2.57
CA LYS A 67 -6.77 -16.83 -2.51
C LYS A 67 -6.36 -15.56 -1.75
N GLU A 68 -5.48 -15.67 -0.76
CA GLU A 68 -4.93 -14.54 0.00
C GLU A 68 -4.11 -13.61 -0.91
N GLU A 69 -3.27 -14.16 -1.79
CA GLU A 69 -2.42 -13.37 -2.68
C GLU A 69 -3.24 -12.53 -3.69
N VAL A 70 -4.34 -13.09 -4.23
CA VAL A 70 -5.20 -12.32 -5.15
C VAL A 70 -5.95 -11.20 -4.44
N ALA A 71 -6.34 -11.39 -3.17
CA ALA A 71 -6.97 -10.34 -2.35
C ALA A 71 -6.02 -9.16 -2.09
N LEU A 72 -4.71 -9.42 -2.01
CA LEU A 72 -3.67 -8.42 -1.79
C LEU A 72 -2.97 -7.97 -3.08
N ALA A 73 -3.47 -8.37 -4.27
CA ALA A 73 -2.79 -8.12 -5.54
C ALA A 73 -2.58 -6.63 -5.83
N LEU A 74 -3.55 -5.79 -5.45
CA LEU A 74 -3.45 -4.35 -5.66
C LEU A 74 -2.42 -3.68 -4.75
N GLN A 75 -2.08 -4.28 -3.61
CA GLN A 75 -1.04 -3.72 -2.73
C GLN A 75 0.33 -3.69 -3.41
N GLU A 76 0.61 -4.56 -4.39
CA GLU A 76 1.88 -4.47 -5.15
C GLU A 76 1.98 -3.18 -5.94
N VAL A 77 0.85 -2.74 -6.49
CA VAL A 77 0.74 -1.48 -7.21
C VAL A 77 0.88 -0.32 -6.24
N GLU A 78 0.17 -0.36 -5.10
CA GLU A 78 0.26 0.67 -4.05
C GLU A 78 1.69 0.86 -3.53
N GLU A 79 2.36 -0.24 -3.17
CA GLU A 79 3.74 -0.23 -2.67
C GLU A 79 4.72 0.30 -3.72
N ALA A 80 4.54 -0.07 -4.99
CA ALA A 80 5.38 0.43 -6.08
C ALA A 80 5.19 1.94 -6.29
N VAL A 81 3.94 2.41 -6.27
CA VAL A 81 3.62 3.84 -6.38
C VAL A 81 4.17 4.61 -5.18
N ALA A 82 4.01 4.09 -3.96
CA ALA A 82 4.51 4.72 -2.75
C ALA A 82 6.04 4.83 -2.71
N LEU A 83 6.75 3.77 -3.10
CA LEU A 83 8.21 3.82 -3.18
C LEU A 83 8.68 4.82 -4.25
N ALA A 84 8.01 4.86 -5.41
CA ALA A 84 8.32 5.84 -6.45
C ALA A 84 8.02 7.28 -6.00
N ALA A 85 6.91 7.50 -5.29
CA ALA A 85 6.55 8.80 -4.72
C ALA A 85 7.60 9.28 -3.72
N LEU A 86 8.15 8.38 -2.90
CA LEU A 86 9.26 8.70 -2.00
C LEU A 86 10.54 8.99 -2.77
N ALA A 87 10.93 8.15 -3.72
CA ALA A 87 12.15 8.32 -4.50
C ALA A 87 12.19 9.63 -5.30
N ASN A 88 11.03 10.12 -5.75
CA ASN A 88 10.89 11.34 -6.54
C ASN A 88 10.80 12.63 -5.70
N ARG A 89 10.82 12.56 -4.36
CA ARG A 89 10.84 13.79 -3.54
C ARG A 89 12.18 14.52 -3.70
N PRO A 90 12.21 15.86 -3.55
CA PRO A 90 13.45 16.62 -3.54
C PRO A 90 14.44 16.10 -2.48
N PRO A 91 15.74 16.00 -2.79
CA PRO A 91 16.74 15.44 -1.88
C PRO A 91 16.99 16.30 -0.64
N GLU A 92 16.67 17.58 -0.68
CA GLU A 92 16.84 18.51 0.44
C GLU A 92 15.73 18.38 1.50
N GLU A 93 14.68 17.61 1.23
CA GLU A 93 13.60 17.43 2.19
C GLU A 93 14.02 16.54 3.35
N PRO A 94 13.79 16.98 4.60
CA PRO A 94 14.02 16.13 5.77
C PRO A 94 13.23 14.80 5.67
N PRO A 95 13.76 13.67 6.16
CA PRO A 95 13.17 12.35 6.01
C PRO A 95 11.69 12.25 6.37
N LEU A 96 11.28 12.84 7.49
CA LEU A 96 9.89 12.82 7.94
C LEU A 96 8.98 13.60 6.98
N THR A 97 9.42 14.78 6.54
CA THR A 97 8.70 15.60 5.57
C THR A 97 8.55 14.85 4.25
N ALA A 98 9.63 14.21 3.78
CA ALA A 98 9.62 13.41 2.57
C ALA A 98 8.64 12.22 2.67
N MET A 99 8.64 11.49 3.80
CA MET A 99 7.71 10.40 4.07
C MET A 99 6.25 10.87 4.07
N CYS A 100 5.92 11.92 4.82
CA CYS A 100 4.54 12.43 4.90
C CYS A 100 4.05 12.92 3.53
N ARG A 101 4.88 13.67 2.79
CA ARG A 101 4.53 14.15 1.44
C ARG A 101 4.44 13.02 0.43
N ALA A 102 5.29 12.00 0.54
CA ALA A 102 5.21 10.81 -0.32
C ALA A 102 3.93 10.01 -0.04
N ALA A 103 3.55 9.83 1.22
CA ALA A 103 2.30 9.16 1.57
C ALA A 103 1.09 9.90 0.97
N MET A 104 1.06 11.23 1.06
CA MET A 104 0.01 12.04 0.42
C MET A 104 0.02 11.92 -1.12
N ALA A 105 1.20 12.07 -1.74
CA ALA A 105 1.34 12.01 -3.20
C ALA A 105 1.05 10.62 -3.78
N THR A 106 1.23 9.56 -2.97
CA THR A 106 0.85 8.20 -3.35
C THR A 106 -0.61 8.15 -3.73
N TRP A 107 -1.48 8.84 -3.01
CA TRP A 107 -2.91 8.80 -3.25
C TRP A 107 -3.30 9.39 -4.61
N ASP A 108 -2.76 10.54 -4.96
CA ASP A 108 -2.98 11.18 -6.27
C ASP A 108 -2.43 10.30 -7.41
N ALA A 109 -1.26 9.71 -7.21
CA ALA A 109 -0.59 8.88 -8.23
C ALA A 109 -1.21 7.48 -8.37
N MET A 110 -1.80 6.96 -7.29
CA MET A 110 -2.37 5.62 -7.22
C MET A 110 -3.73 5.55 -7.91
N GLY A 111 -4.54 6.60 -7.84
CA GLY A 111 -5.89 6.66 -8.42
C GLY A 111 -5.94 6.09 -9.85
N PRO A 112 -5.18 6.63 -10.82
CA PRO A 112 -5.16 6.13 -12.19
C PRO A 112 -4.71 4.66 -12.32
N ALA A 113 -3.73 4.23 -11.52
CA ALA A 113 -3.18 2.88 -11.59
C ALA A 113 -4.15 1.82 -11.04
N ILE A 114 -4.87 2.14 -9.97
CA ILE A 114 -5.90 1.28 -9.38
C ILE A 114 -7.15 1.24 -10.25
N VAL A 115 -7.64 2.40 -10.70
CA VAL A 115 -8.84 2.52 -11.55
C VAL A 115 -8.66 1.80 -12.89
N ALA A 116 -7.42 1.67 -13.37
CA ALA A 116 -7.12 0.85 -14.56
C ALA A 116 -7.41 -0.66 -14.36
N VAL A 117 -7.50 -1.14 -13.11
CA VAL A 117 -7.77 -2.54 -12.77
C VAL A 117 -9.20 -2.71 -12.27
N VAL A 118 -9.61 -1.95 -11.25
CA VAL A 118 -10.93 -2.04 -10.60
C VAL A 118 -11.51 -0.64 -10.30
N PRO A 119 -12.84 -0.48 -10.23
CA PRO A 119 -13.46 0.75 -9.73
C PRO A 119 -12.94 1.13 -8.34
N LEU A 120 -12.86 2.44 -8.06
CA LEU A 120 -12.34 2.95 -6.79
C LEU A 120 -13.17 2.44 -5.59
N GLU A 121 -14.48 2.35 -5.75
CA GLU A 121 -15.41 1.87 -4.72
C GLU A 121 -15.13 0.41 -4.36
N LEU A 122 -14.84 -0.42 -5.37
CA LEU A 122 -14.46 -1.82 -5.17
C LEU A 122 -13.10 -1.93 -4.46
N HIS A 123 -12.17 -1.03 -4.79
CA HIS A 123 -10.89 -0.95 -4.10
C HIS A 123 -11.05 -0.59 -2.62
N LEU A 124 -11.82 0.44 -2.31
CA LEU A 124 -12.11 0.84 -0.93
C LEU A 124 -12.82 -0.28 -0.15
N ALA A 125 -13.81 -0.94 -0.76
CA ALA A 125 -14.46 -2.11 -0.15
C ALA A 125 -13.46 -3.25 0.12
N THR A 126 -12.51 -3.48 -0.78
CA THR A 126 -11.44 -4.47 -0.60
C THR A 126 -10.54 -4.11 0.58
N GLN A 127 -10.14 -2.84 0.72
CA GLN A 127 -9.33 -2.40 1.87
C GLN A 127 -10.09 -2.61 3.20
N ARG A 128 -11.38 -2.28 3.26
CA ARG A 128 -12.22 -2.56 4.44
C ARG A 128 -12.29 -4.04 4.76
N MET A 129 -12.50 -4.89 3.76
CA MET A 129 -12.52 -6.34 3.94
C MET A 129 -11.19 -6.87 4.47
N ILE A 130 -10.06 -6.35 4.00
CA ILE A 130 -8.73 -6.75 4.49
C ILE A 130 -8.58 -6.38 5.97
N GLU A 131 -9.03 -5.18 6.38
CA GLU A 131 -8.97 -4.75 7.79
C GLU A 131 -9.91 -5.56 8.70
N SER A 132 -11.07 -6.00 8.20
CA SER A 132 -12.05 -6.75 8.99
C SER A 132 -11.86 -8.27 8.97
N THR A 133 -11.02 -8.81 8.09
CA THR A 133 -10.75 -10.26 7.97
C THR A 133 -9.41 -10.61 8.61
N PRO A 134 -9.36 -11.32 9.76
CA PRO A 134 -8.12 -11.53 10.52
C PRO A 134 -6.98 -12.19 9.72
N GLN A 135 -7.32 -13.13 8.85
CA GLN A 135 -6.35 -13.86 8.02
C GLN A 135 -5.70 -12.93 6.97
N LEU A 136 -6.50 -12.10 6.31
CA LEU A 136 -6.01 -11.11 5.35
C LEU A 136 -5.22 -10.00 6.04
N LEU A 137 -5.66 -9.53 7.20
CA LEU A 137 -4.90 -8.56 7.99
C LEU A 137 -3.53 -9.12 8.39
N ALA A 138 -3.47 -10.37 8.86
CA ALA A 138 -2.20 -11.02 9.19
C ALA A 138 -1.28 -11.12 7.97
N ALA A 139 -1.83 -11.43 6.80
CA ALA A 139 -1.09 -11.47 5.55
C ALA A 139 -0.53 -10.12 5.12
N ARG A 140 -1.37 -9.07 5.18
CA ARG A 140 -0.95 -7.69 4.94
C ARG A 140 0.17 -7.26 5.88
N LEU A 141 0.09 -7.60 7.17
CA LEU A 141 1.14 -7.27 8.14
C LEU A 141 2.46 -7.99 7.87
N ARG A 142 2.42 -9.27 7.47
CA ARG A 142 3.64 -10.00 7.04
C ARG A 142 4.31 -9.32 5.87
N ARG A 143 3.50 -8.91 4.88
CA ARG A 143 3.98 -8.26 3.67
C ARG A 143 4.51 -6.85 3.92
N LEU A 144 3.85 -6.11 4.81
CA LEU A 144 4.24 -4.75 5.20
C LEU A 144 5.69 -4.70 5.68
N GLY A 145 6.18 -5.69 6.42
CA GLY A 145 7.57 -5.72 6.87
C GLY A 145 8.58 -5.64 5.72
N HIS A 146 8.36 -6.37 4.62
CA HIS A 146 9.22 -6.29 3.43
C HIS A 146 9.13 -4.94 2.72
N PHE A 147 7.95 -4.31 2.76
CA PHE A 147 7.77 -2.98 2.20
C PHE A 147 8.45 -1.90 3.05
N GLU A 148 8.36 -2.01 4.38
CA GLU A 148 9.07 -1.14 5.32
C GLU A 148 10.58 -1.21 5.14
N ASP A 149 11.14 -2.40 4.92
CA ASP A 149 12.57 -2.56 4.61
C ASP A 149 12.98 -1.79 3.35
N ARG A 150 12.14 -1.80 2.30
CA ARG A 150 12.39 -1.06 1.05
C ARG A 150 12.30 0.45 1.26
N LEU A 151 11.32 0.92 2.03
CA LEU A 151 11.20 2.34 2.38
C LEU A 151 12.39 2.80 3.23
N ALA A 152 12.83 1.99 4.20
CA ALA A 152 13.97 2.31 5.05
C ALA A 152 15.28 2.38 4.25
N ALA A 153 15.46 1.47 3.29
CA ALA A 153 16.58 1.52 2.35
C ALA A 153 16.57 2.79 1.48
N GLU A 154 15.39 3.21 1.01
CA GLU A 154 15.25 4.45 0.24
C GLU A 154 15.56 5.69 1.08
N ILE A 155 15.10 5.76 2.34
CA ILE A 155 15.49 6.84 3.26
C ILE A 155 16.99 6.83 3.53
N ALA A 156 17.59 5.66 3.80
CA ALA A 156 19.03 5.55 4.04
C ALA A 156 19.84 6.04 2.84
N ARG A 157 19.43 5.67 1.62
CA ARG A 157 20.03 6.14 0.36
C ARG A 157 19.99 7.66 0.22
N ARG A 158 18.86 8.28 0.57
CA ARG A 158 18.67 9.73 0.50
C ARG A 158 19.53 10.49 1.50
N GLU A 159 19.62 9.97 2.71
CA GLU A 159 20.40 10.58 3.79
C GLU A 159 21.89 10.25 3.74
N GLY A 160 22.31 9.35 2.84
CA GLY A 160 23.69 8.91 2.73
C GLY A 160 24.20 8.16 3.97
N VAL A 161 23.31 7.44 4.66
CA VAL A 161 23.65 6.68 5.87
C VAL A 161 23.68 5.17 5.59
N ASP A 162 24.52 4.45 6.34
CA ASP A 162 24.51 2.99 6.32
C ASP A 162 23.34 2.45 7.14
N LEU A 163 22.38 1.81 6.46
CA LEU A 163 21.21 1.20 7.10
C LEU A 163 21.59 0.09 8.10
N ALA A 164 22.76 -0.56 7.97
CA ALA A 164 23.20 -1.56 8.94
C ALA A 164 23.66 -0.93 10.27
N ALA A 165 24.23 0.28 10.21
CA ALA A 165 24.77 0.98 11.38
C ALA A 165 23.80 2.02 11.96
N ASP A 166 22.89 2.57 11.15
CA ASP A 166 21.96 3.63 11.54
C ASP A 166 20.52 3.10 11.67
N PRO A 167 19.93 3.08 12.88
CA PRO A 167 18.56 2.61 13.07
C PRO A 167 17.51 3.65 12.68
N ARG A 168 17.87 4.93 12.49
CA ARG A 168 16.90 6.03 12.28
C ARG A 168 15.96 5.81 11.08
N PRO A 169 16.42 5.33 9.90
CA PRO A 169 15.52 5.04 8.79
C PRO A 169 14.42 4.03 9.14
N ARG A 170 14.78 2.95 9.86
CA ARG A 170 13.79 1.93 10.30
C ARG A 170 12.81 2.48 11.32
N VAL A 171 13.31 3.26 12.29
CA VAL A 171 12.47 3.89 13.32
C VAL A 171 11.45 4.83 12.68
N LEU A 172 11.89 5.68 11.75
CA LEU A 172 11.02 6.60 11.03
C LEU A 172 9.93 5.86 10.26
N VAL A 173 10.32 4.87 9.46
CA VAL A 173 9.38 4.09 8.64
C VAL A 173 8.36 3.36 9.51
N ALA A 174 8.81 2.66 10.56
CA ALA A 174 7.91 1.94 11.47
C ALA A 174 6.90 2.90 12.15
N ALA A 175 7.34 4.10 12.54
CA ALA A 175 6.46 5.10 13.12
C ALA A 175 5.41 5.59 12.11
N CYS A 176 5.83 5.98 10.90
CA CYS A 176 4.91 6.42 9.84
C CYS A 176 3.93 5.32 9.42
N SER A 177 4.40 4.09 9.22
CA SER A 177 3.55 2.93 8.88
C SER A 177 2.54 2.62 9.98
N GLY A 178 2.95 2.73 11.25
CA GLY A 178 2.04 2.57 12.40
C GLY A 178 0.89 3.58 12.38
N VAL A 179 1.19 4.84 12.06
CA VAL A 179 0.21 5.92 11.91
C VAL A 179 -0.74 5.65 10.74
N LEU A 180 -0.22 5.29 9.57
CA LEU A 180 -1.04 4.96 8.39
C LEU A 180 -1.98 3.77 8.66
N ARG A 181 -1.48 2.75 9.35
CA ARG A 181 -2.28 1.58 9.75
C ARG A 181 -3.36 1.96 10.77
N ALA A 182 -3.04 2.82 11.74
CA ALA A 182 -4.03 3.30 12.71
C ALA A 182 -5.16 4.09 12.02
N ALA A 183 -4.82 4.97 11.08
CA ALA A 183 -5.81 5.71 10.28
C ALA A 183 -6.66 4.77 9.40
N SER A 184 -6.02 3.81 8.72
CA SER A 184 -6.70 2.83 7.87
C SER A 184 -7.69 1.97 8.65
N ARG A 185 -7.34 1.55 9.87
CA ARG A 185 -8.23 0.79 10.75
C ARG A 185 -9.46 1.59 11.16
N VAL A 186 -9.27 2.83 11.63
CA VAL A 186 -10.39 3.70 12.03
C VAL A 186 -11.30 4.01 10.84
N TRP A 187 -10.73 4.21 9.66
CA TRP A 187 -11.51 4.35 8.44
C TRP A 187 -12.27 3.06 8.08
N GLY A 188 -11.63 1.90 8.23
CA GLY A 188 -12.20 0.60 7.91
C GLY A 188 -13.39 0.19 8.77
N GLU A 189 -13.47 0.73 9.98
CA GLU A 189 -14.60 0.55 10.91
C GLU A 189 -15.84 1.38 10.50
N LYS A 190 -15.72 2.35 9.58
CA LYS A 190 -16.85 3.11 9.05
C LYS A 190 -17.49 2.41 7.85
N GLU A 191 -18.80 2.17 7.90
CA GLU A 191 -19.56 1.55 6.80
C GLU A 191 -19.57 2.43 5.52
N ASP A 192 -19.68 3.75 5.68
CA ASP A 192 -19.82 4.71 4.57
C ASP A 192 -18.57 5.59 4.33
N GLY A 193 -17.39 5.17 4.82
CA GLY A 193 -16.17 5.92 4.62
C GLY A 193 -15.79 6.03 3.14
N ASP A 194 -15.62 7.25 2.63
CA ASP A 194 -15.11 7.51 1.29
C ASP A 194 -13.58 7.74 1.29
N LEU A 195 -13.02 8.01 0.10
CA LEU A 195 -11.59 8.28 -0.04
C LEU A 195 -11.18 9.55 0.71
N ASP A 196 -11.98 10.60 0.65
CA ASP A 196 -11.66 11.89 1.29
C ASP A 196 -11.57 11.74 2.82
N ASP A 197 -12.43 10.92 3.41
CA ASP A 197 -12.39 10.57 4.82
C ASP A 197 -11.09 9.84 5.21
N LEU A 198 -10.61 8.90 4.38
CA LEU A 198 -9.34 8.20 4.60
C LEU A 198 -8.17 9.17 4.50
N LEU A 199 -8.15 10.03 3.48
CA LEU A 199 -7.10 11.02 3.26
C LEU A 199 -7.00 12.02 4.41
N ARG A 200 -8.15 12.48 4.90
CA ARG A 200 -8.23 13.36 6.06
C ARG A 200 -7.69 12.68 7.31
N LEU A 201 -8.12 11.44 7.61
CA LEU A 201 -7.59 10.68 8.75
C LEU A 201 -6.08 10.48 8.66
N VAL A 202 -5.55 10.09 7.50
CA VAL A 202 -4.12 9.93 7.28
C VAL A 202 -3.37 11.24 7.52
N THR A 203 -3.88 12.35 6.98
CA THR A 203 -3.26 13.68 7.13
C THR A 203 -3.25 14.13 8.59
N ASP A 204 -4.40 14.01 9.27
CA ASP A 204 -4.56 14.36 10.68
C ASP A 204 -3.59 13.54 11.54
N TYR A 205 -3.53 12.23 11.31
CA TYR A 205 -2.72 11.30 12.10
C TYR A 205 -1.22 11.50 11.87
N LEU A 206 -0.79 11.75 10.63
CA LEU A 206 0.61 12.11 10.34
C LEU A 206 0.99 13.45 10.99
N GLY A 207 0.08 14.41 11.03
CA GLY A 207 0.28 15.68 11.74
C GLY A 207 0.49 15.52 13.26
N LEU A 208 -0.03 14.43 13.84
CA LEU A 208 0.12 14.11 15.26
C LEU A 208 1.44 13.40 15.59
N LEU A 209 2.22 12.91 14.61
CA LEU A 209 3.44 12.12 14.88
C LEU A 209 4.45 12.89 15.76
N GLY A 210 4.72 14.16 15.45
CA GLY A 210 5.63 15.00 16.24
C GLY A 210 5.07 15.35 17.64
N PRO A 211 3.86 15.93 17.72
CA PRO A 211 3.22 16.27 19.00
C PRO A 211 3.01 15.06 19.93
N ALA A 212 2.65 13.88 19.40
CA ALA A 212 2.43 12.69 20.21
C ALA A 212 3.72 12.20 20.89
N LEU A 213 4.87 12.33 20.23
CA LEU A 213 6.16 11.86 20.76
C LEU A 213 6.81 12.85 21.74
N THR A 214 6.46 14.13 21.68
CA THR A 214 7.14 15.20 22.42
C THR A 214 6.25 15.95 23.41
N GLY A 215 4.92 15.85 23.27
CA GLY A 215 3.94 16.53 24.12
C GLY A 215 3.58 15.77 25.40
N THR A 216 3.15 16.50 26.43
CA THR A 216 2.54 15.91 27.63
C THR A 216 1.04 15.69 27.43
N TRP A 217 0.58 14.45 27.58
CA TRP A 217 -0.80 14.04 27.27
C TRP A 217 -1.79 14.24 28.43
N ARG A 218 -1.32 14.71 29.60
CA ARG A 218 -2.17 14.95 30.76
C ARG A 218 -2.90 16.28 30.63
N ASN A 219 -4.22 16.22 30.71
CA ASN A 219 -5.08 17.38 30.84
C ASN A 219 -4.85 18.04 32.23
N PRO A 220 -4.40 19.31 32.33
CA PRO A 220 -4.19 19.94 33.63
C PRO A 220 -5.47 20.04 34.49
N ALA A 221 -6.65 19.88 33.87
CA ALA A 221 -7.94 19.99 34.55
C ALA A 221 -8.34 18.76 35.39
N GLU A 222 -7.65 17.62 35.28
CA GLU A 222 -7.95 16.41 36.07
C GLU A 222 -6.96 16.17 37.23
N ALA A 223 -5.97 17.04 37.40
CA ALA A 223 -5.18 17.08 38.63
C ALA A 223 -6.03 17.75 39.71
N GLY A 224 -6.90 16.96 40.36
CA GLY A 224 -7.70 17.39 41.49
C GLY A 224 -6.85 18.08 42.58
N PRO A 225 -7.45 18.98 43.37
CA PRO A 225 -6.71 19.78 44.35
C PRO A 225 -6.00 18.87 45.35
N ASP A 226 -4.70 19.10 45.48
CA ASP A 226 -3.79 18.50 46.44
C ASP A 226 -4.40 18.50 47.86
N PRO A 227 -4.58 17.33 48.52
CA PRO A 227 -5.10 17.30 49.88
C PRO A 227 -4.01 17.74 50.85
N ARG A 228 -4.11 18.98 51.32
CA ARG A 228 -3.41 19.45 52.53
C ARG A 228 -4.17 19.07 53.79
#